data_AF-A0AAW2KM19-F1
#
_entry.id   AF-A0AAW2KM19-F1
#
_cell.length_a   1.000
_cell.length_b   1.000
_cell.length_c   1.000
_cell.angle_alpha   90.00
_cell.angle_beta   90.00
_cell.angle_gamma   90.00
#
_symmetry.space_group_name_H-M   'P 1'
#
loop_
_entity.id
_entity.type
_entity.pdbx_description
1 polymer ?
#
loop_
_entity_poly.entity_id
_entity_poly.type
_entity_poly.pdbx_seq_one_letter_code
_entity_poly.pdbx_strand_id
1 'polypeptide(L)'
;MLCDKFSNCSLFLALYLVALGSGGMRPCVSSYGADQFDDADEVEKGHKSSFFNWLYFSVNIGVLIGCSIPVLIQEKFSQTLDNWSSSR
;
A
#
# COMPACT_ATOMS: atom_id res chain seq x y z
N MET A 1 20.17 19.05 18.77
CA MET A 1 20.71 17.77 19.28
C MET A 1 19.69 16.91 20.05
N LEU A 2 19.05 17.39 21.13
CA LEU A 2 17.94 16.64 21.79
C LEU A 2 16.67 16.57 20.93
N CYS A 3 16.37 17.64 20.19
CA CYS A 3 15.22 17.71 19.26
C CYS A 3 15.36 16.72 18.08
N ASP A 4 16.58 16.53 17.57
CA ASP A 4 16.88 15.53 16.53
C ASP A 4 16.61 14.11 17.04
N LYS A 5 17.02 13.79 18.28
CA LYS A 5 16.79 12.47 18.88
C LYS A 5 15.30 12.14 18.96
N PHE A 6 14.47 13.11 19.38
CA PHE A 6 13.02 12.93 19.51
C PHE A 6 12.32 12.72 18.16
N SER A 7 12.67 13.54 17.15
CA SER A 7 12.15 13.41 15.78
C SER A 7 12.48 12.02 15.21
N ASN A 8 13.74 11.59 15.32
CA ASN A 8 14.18 10.27 14.86
C ASN A 8 13.41 9.13 15.54
N CYS A 9 13.19 9.18 16.85
CA CYS A 9 12.42 8.16 17.56
C CYS A 9 10.97 8.04 17.06
N SER A 10 10.29 9.17 16.83
CA SER A 10 8.93 9.15 16.28
C SER A 10 8.87 8.58 14.86
N LEU A 11 9.90 8.85 14.05
CA LEU A 11 10.04 8.34 12.69
C LEU A 11 10.23 6.82 12.67
N PHE A 12 11.15 6.30 13.49
CA PHE A 12 11.35 4.85 13.60
C PHE A 12 10.11 4.14 14.14
N LEU A 13 9.44 4.71 15.14
CA LEU A 13 8.21 4.14 15.68
C LEU A 13 7.11 4.06 14.61
N ALA A 14 6.92 5.13 13.84
CA ALA A 14 5.96 5.14 12.75
C ALA A 14 6.29 4.09 11.67
N LEU A 15 7.57 3.98 11.28
CA LEU A 15 8.03 2.98 10.32
C LEU A 15 7.79 1.54 10.81
N TYR A 16 8.07 1.26 12.09
CA TYR A 16 7.80 -0.06 12.67
C TYR A 16 6.31 -0.38 12.73
N LEU A 17 5.46 0.58 13.08
CA LEU A 17 4.01 0.39 13.09
C LEU A 17 3.45 0.12 11.69
N VAL A 18 3.92 0.85 10.67
CA VAL A 18 3.54 0.63 9.27
C VAL A 18 4.03 -0.74 8.77
N ALA A 19 5.26 -1.12 9.10
CA ALA A 19 5.81 -2.42 8.73
C ALA A 19 5.02 -3.59 9.36
N LEU A 20 4.68 -3.49 10.66
CA LEU A 20 3.87 -4.48 11.35
C LEU A 20 2.44 -4.57 10.78
N GLY A 21 1.79 -3.43 10.55
CA GLY A 21 0.44 -3.39 9.98
C GLY A 21 0.37 -3.96 8.56
N SER A 22 1.31 -3.56 7.68
CA SER A 22 1.37 -4.03 6.29
C SER A 22 1.75 -5.51 6.19
N GLY A 23 2.61 -5.99 7.09
CA GLY A 23 3.03 -7.40 7.16
C GLY A 23 1.95 -8.33 7.68
N GLY A 24 1.16 -7.90 8.67
CA GLY A 24 0.11 -8.72 9.30
C GLY A 24 -1.21 -8.77 8.53
N MET A 25 -1.58 -7.69 7.81
CA MET A 25 -2.86 -7.65 7.09
C MET A 25 -2.93 -8.64 5.92
N ARG A 26 -1.82 -8.79 5.18
CA ARG A 26 -1.74 -9.64 3.98
C ARG A 26 -2.05 -11.13 4.24
N PRO A 27 -1.45 -11.81 5.24
CA PRO A 27 -1.76 -13.21 5.53
C PRO A 27 -3.16 -13.40 6.13
N CYS A 28 -3.69 -12.43 6.88
CA CYS A 28 -5.03 -12.51 7.47
C CYS A 28 -6.13 -12.47 6.40
N VAL A 29 -6.02 -11.57 5.42
CA VAL A 29 -6.99 -11.47 4.31
C VAL A 29 -6.95 -12.72 3.44
N SER A 30 -5.76 -13.23 3.12
CA SER A 30 -5.63 -14.46 2.34
C SER A 30 -6.11 -15.70 3.07
N SER A 31 -5.85 -15.82 4.39
CA SER A 31 -6.35 -16.97 5.17
C SER A 31 -7.87 -16.93 5.33
N TYR A 32 -8.43 -15.77 5.66
CA TYR A 32 -9.88 -15.61 5.79
C TYR A 32 -10.60 -15.80 4.44
N GLY A 33 -10.00 -15.32 3.35
CA GLY A 33 -10.51 -15.56 2.00
C GLY A 33 -10.42 -17.02 1.57
N ALA A 34 -9.35 -17.73 1.95
CA ALA A 34 -9.20 -19.16 1.65
C ALA A 34 -10.17 -20.04 2.46
N ASP A 35 -10.45 -19.66 3.71
CA ASP A 35 -11.33 -20.39 4.63
C ASP A 35 -12.81 -20.39 4.19
N GLN A 36 -13.19 -19.44 3.32
CA GLN A 36 -14.55 -19.39 2.74
C GLN A 36 -14.79 -20.38 1.60
N PHE A 37 -13.76 -21.07 1.10
CA PHE A 37 -13.89 -22.03 0.00
C PHE A 37 -13.54 -23.45 0.46
N ASP A 38 -14.49 -24.38 0.37
CA ASP A 38 -14.24 -25.78 0.70
C ASP A 38 -13.44 -26.46 -0.43
N ASP A 39 -12.36 -27.16 -0.06
CA ASP A 39 -11.52 -27.90 -1.01
C ASP A 39 -12.13 -29.25 -1.41
N ALA A 40 -13.27 -29.65 -0.82
CA ALA A 40 -13.99 -30.88 -1.17
C ALA A 40 -14.84 -30.77 -2.44
N ASP A 41 -15.22 -29.56 -2.87
CA ASP A 41 -16.09 -29.33 -4.03
C ASP A 41 -15.30 -28.75 -5.24
N GLU A 42 -15.34 -29.45 -6.38
CA GLU A 42 -14.61 -29.10 -7.60
C GLU A 42 -15.09 -27.76 -8.19
N VAL A 43 -16.34 -27.38 -7.97
CA VAL A 43 -16.91 -26.11 -8.44
C VAL A 43 -16.38 -24.93 -7.62
N GLU A 44 -16.29 -25.09 -6.30
CA GLU A 44 -15.83 -24.05 -5.38
C GLU A 44 -14.32 -23.78 -5.51
N LYS A 45 -13.54 -24.82 -5.82
CA LYS A 45 -12.10 -24.69 -6.17
C LYS A 45 -11.84 -23.76 -7.35
N GLY A 46 -12.71 -23.79 -8.36
CA GLY A 46 -12.60 -22.87 -9.51
C GLY A 46 -12.78 -21.41 -9.09
N HIS A 47 -13.73 -21.14 -8.20
CA HIS A 47 -13.99 -19.80 -7.68
C HIS A 47 -12.88 -19.30 -6.74
N LYS A 48 -12.27 -20.20 -5.95
CA LYS A 48 -11.10 -19.89 -5.11
C LYS A 48 -9.93 -19.33 -5.93
N SER A 49 -9.60 -19.97 -7.05
CA SER A 49 -8.54 -19.52 -7.95
C SER A 49 -8.83 -18.13 -8.56
N SER A 50 -10.08 -17.91 -8.99
CA SER A 50 -10.50 -16.62 -9.55
C SER A 50 -10.45 -15.49 -8.52
N PHE A 51 -10.84 -15.77 -7.26
CA PHE A 51 -10.73 -14.84 -6.15
C PHE A 51 -9.28 -14.41 -5.88
N PHE A 52 -8.35 -15.37 -5.77
CA PHE A 52 -6.93 -15.06 -5.60
C PHE A 52 -6.38 -14.27 -6.78
N ASN A 53 -6.72 -14.65 -8.01
CA ASN A 53 -6.29 -13.92 -9.20
C ASN A 53 -6.75 -12.45 -9.18
N TRP A 54 -8.01 -12.20 -8.82
CA TRP A 54 -8.53 -10.83 -8.68
C TRP A 54 -7.87 -10.05 -7.55
N LEU A 55 -7.59 -10.70 -6.42
CA LEU A 55 -6.88 -10.10 -5.29
C LEU A 55 -5.46 -9.67 -5.69
N TYR A 56 -4.70 -10.54 -6.37
CA TYR A 56 -3.38 -10.19 -6.88
C TYR A 56 -3.43 -9.07 -7.92
N PHE A 57 -4.42 -9.08 -8.81
CA PHE A 57 -4.62 -8.01 -9.79
C PHE A 57 -4.86 -6.66 -9.12
N SER A 58 -5.74 -6.61 -8.11
CA SER A 58 -6.03 -5.38 -7.35
C SER A 58 -4.79 -4.85 -6.62
N VAL A 59 -3.95 -5.73 -6.06
CA VAL A 59 -2.70 -5.31 -5.40
C VAL A 59 -1.72 -4.69 -6.40
N ASN A 60 -1.57 -5.27 -7.59
CA ASN A 60 -0.72 -4.73 -8.63
C ASN A 60 -1.21 -3.35 -9.11
N ILE A 61 -2.52 -3.18 -9.31
CA ILE A 61 -3.11 -1.87 -9.61
C ILE A 61 -2.84 -0.87 -8.49
N GLY A 62 -3.03 -1.28 -7.23
CA GLY A 62 -2.77 -0.42 -6.08
C GLY A 62 -1.33 0.08 -6.03
N VAL A 63 -0.34 -0.77 -6.35
CA VAL A 63 1.07 -0.38 -6.45
C VAL A 63 1.31 0.59 -7.60
N LEU A 64 0.73 0.33 -8.79
CA LEU A 64 0.84 1.24 -9.93
C LEU A 64 0.31 2.64 -9.59
N ILE A 65 -0.89 2.72 -9.02
CA ILE A 65 -1.49 4.00 -8.61
C ILE A 65 -0.65 4.66 -7.50
N GLY A 66 -0.19 3.87 -6.52
CA GLY A 66 0.62 4.34 -5.40
C GLY A 66 1.98 4.89 -5.81
N CYS A 67 2.56 4.41 -6.91
CA CYS A 67 3.80 4.96 -7.47
C CYS A 67 3.52 6.15 -8.41
N SER A 68 2.45 6.13 -9.20
CA SER A 68 2.20 7.15 -10.21
C SER A 68 1.58 8.43 -9.66
N ILE A 69 0.54 8.34 -8.81
CA ILE A 69 -0.22 9.52 -8.37
C ILE A 69 0.60 10.48 -7.49
N PRO A 70 1.36 10.01 -6.47
CA PRO A 70 2.12 10.93 -5.62
C PRO A 70 3.19 11.70 -6.40
N VAL A 71 3.85 11.06 -7.35
CA VAL A 71 4.86 11.70 -8.21
C VAL A 71 4.22 12.80 -9.05
N LEU A 72 3.07 12.53 -9.67
CA LEU A 72 2.35 13.54 -10.46
C LEU A 72 1.90 14.75 -9.63
N ILE A 73 1.51 14.53 -8.37
CA ILE A 73 1.15 15.63 -7.46
C ILE A 73 2.39 16.44 -7.10
N GLN A 74 3.49 15.77 -6.77
CA GLN A 74 4.74 16.43 -6.41
C GLN A 74 5.30 17.28 -7.55
N GLU A 75 5.28 16.77 -8.78
CA GLU A 75 5.74 17.51 -9.96
C GLU A 75 4.88 18.75 -10.24
N LYS A 76 3.55 18.63 -10.15
CA LYS A 76 2.64 19.77 -10.33
C LYS A 76 2.88 20.86 -9.28
N PHE A 77 3.14 20.46 -8.04
CA PHE A 77 3.42 21.40 -6.97
C PHE A 77 4.77 22.11 -7.18
N SER A 78 5.81 21.37 -7.58
CA SER A 78 7.13 21.92 -7.91
C SER A 78 7.04 22.97 -9.01
N GLN A 79 6.37 22.65 -10.13
CA GLN A 79 6.19 23.59 -11.24
C GLN A 79 5.45 24.86 -10.83
N THR A 80 4.43 24.72 -9.98
CA THR A 80 3.67 25.87 -9.47
C THR A 80 4.54 26.77 -8.60
N LEU A 81 5.38 26.18 -7.75
CA LEU A 81 6.34 26.91 -6.93
C LEU A 81 7.38 27.65 -7.78
N ASP A 82 7.91 27.01 -8.82
CA ASP A 82 8.89 27.63 -9.73
C ASP A 82 8.29 28.84 -10.47
N ASN A 83 7.06 28.72 -10.95
CA ASN A 83 6.33 29.83 -11.59
C ASN A 83 6.08 31.01 -10.64
N TRP A 84 5.78 30.72 -9.38
CA TRP A 84 5.50 31.74 -8.36
C TRP A 84 6.80 32.45 -7.90
N SER A 85 7.90 31.70 -7.83
CA SER A 85 9.24 32.23 -7.59
C SER A 85 9.70 33.17 -8.71
N SER A 86 9.43 32.82 -9.97
CA SER A 86 9.75 33.67 -11.13
C SER A 86 8.93 34.97 -11.21
N SER A 87 7.80 35.06 -10.49
CA SER A 87 6.93 36.25 -10.49
C SER A 87 7.26 37.25 -9.36
N ARG A 88 8.34 37.02 -8.60
CA ARG A 88 8.80 37.86 -7.50
C ARG A 88 10.20 38.38 -7.80
#